data_AF-A0A9P6BNI8-F1
#
_entry.id   AF-A0A9P6BNI8-F1
#
_cell.length_a   1.000
_cell.length_b   1.000
_cell.length_c   1.000
_cell.angle_alpha   90.00
_cell.angle_beta   90.00
_cell.angle_gamma   90.00
#
_symmetry.space_group_name_H-M   'P 1'
#
loop_
_entity.id
_entity.type
_entity.pdbx_description
1 polymer ?
#
loop_
_entity_poly.entity_id
_entity_poly.type
_entity_poly.pdbx_seq_one_letter_code
_entity_poly.pdbx_strand_id
1 'polypeptide(L)' 'MSSFEKVVVIDGKGHLLGRLASIVAKQALTGQRVVVVRCEELNISGSFFRNKLKFHAYLRKRCVVNPAR' A
#
# COMPACT_ATOMS: atom_id res chain seq x y z
N MET A 1 -22.53 2.21 -12.60
CA MET A 1 -21.84 2.37 -13.90
C MET A 1 -20.37 2.63 -13.59
N SER A 2 -19.47 1.66 -13.77
CA SER A 2 -18.03 1.98 -13.68
C SER A 2 -17.62 2.53 -15.05
N SER A 3 -17.53 3.86 -15.13
CA SER A 3 -16.87 4.51 -16.26
C SER A 3 -15.41 4.07 -16.25
N PHE A 4 -14.95 3.48 -17.35
CA PHE A 4 -13.54 3.11 -17.49
C PHE A 4 -12.77 4.39 -17.79
N GLU A 5 -12.14 4.96 -16.76
CA GLU A 5 -11.31 6.16 -16.94
C GLU A 5 -9.93 5.77 -17.46
N LYS A 6 -9.28 6.65 -18.24
CA LYS A 6 -7.93 6.37 -18.76
C LYS A 6 -6.91 6.16 -17.63
N VAL A 7 -7.01 6.95 -16.56
CA VAL A 7 -6.20 6.86 -15.34
C VAL A 7 -7.04 7.38 -14.16
N VAL A 8 -7.11 6.63 -13.07
CA VAL A 8 -7.71 7.06 -11.81
C VAL A 8 -6.60 7.54 -10.88
N VAL A 9 -6.66 8.80 -10.43
CA VAL A 9 -5.72 9.36 -9.45
C VAL A 9 -6.36 9.38 -8.07
N ILE A 10 -5.70 8.77 -7.09
CA ILE A 10 -6.20 8.65 -5.71
C ILE A 10 -5.25 9.40 -4.77
N ASP A 11 -5.79 10.31 -3.95
CA ASP A 11 -5.08 10.94 -2.85
C ASP A 11 -4.98 9.97 -1.65
N GLY A 12 -3.76 9.63 -1.25
CA GLY A 12 -3.47 8.73 -0.12
C GLY A 12 -3.76 9.33 1.25
N LYS A 13 -3.93 10.66 1.38
CA LYS A 13 -4.19 11.31 2.67
C LYS A 13 -5.38 10.69 3.38
N GLY A 14 -5.21 10.34 4.65
CA GLY A 14 -6.31 9.89 5.51
C GLY A 14 -6.75 8.44 5.27
N HIS A 15 -6.30 7.80 4.20
CA HIS A 15 -6.68 6.43 3.86
C HIS A 15 -5.94 5.41 4.73
N LEU A 16 -6.60 4.29 5.02
CA LEU A 16 -5.96 3.16 5.69
C LEU A 16 -5.23 2.28 4.67
N LEU A 17 -3.92 2.12 4.84
CA LEU A 17 -3.02 1.45 3.89
C LEU A 17 -3.57 0.11 3.34
N GLY A 18 -3.98 -0.80 4.23
CA GLY A 18 -4.48 -2.12 3.80
C GLY A 18 -5.85 -2.07 3.11
N ARG A 19 -6.73 -1.15 3.52
CA ARG A 19 -8.06 -0.99 2.91
C ARG A 19 -7.96 -0.43 1.50
N LEU A 20 -7.14 0.60 1.33
CA LEU A 20 -6.87 1.19 0.02
C LEU A 20 -6.22 0.17 -0.91
N ALA A 21 -5.20 -0.55 -0.44
CA ALA A 21 -4.49 -1.55 -1.24
C ALA A 21 -5.41 -2.64 -1.81
N SER A 22 -6.40 -3.11 -1.04
CA SER A 22 -7.34 -4.13 -1.51
C SER A 22 -8.22 -3.65 -2.67
N ILE A 23 -8.72 -2.42 -2.60
CA ILE A 23 -9.55 -1.81 -3.65
C ILE A 23 -8.69 -1.55 -4.90
N VAL A 24 -7.51 -0.96 -4.71
CA VAL A 24 -6.56 -0.68 -5.80
C VAL A 24 -6.14 -1.97 -6.50
N ALA A 25 -5.88 -3.05 -5.76
CA ALA A 25 -5.56 -4.35 -6.35
C ALA A 25 -6.71 -4.87 -7.22
N LYS A 26 -7.97 -4.75 -6.77
CA LYS A 26 -9.12 -5.18 -7.58
C LYS A 26 -9.26 -4.33 -8.85
N GLN A 27 -9.09 -3.01 -8.74
CA GLN A 27 -9.15 -2.10 -9.89
C GLN A 27 -8.04 -2.42 -10.91
N ALA A 28 -6.82 -2.65 -10.45
CA ALA A 28 -5.70 -3.04 -11.30
C ALA A 28 -5.96 -4.36 -12.04
N LEU A 29 -6.51 -5.36 -11.35
CA LEU A 29 -6.90 -6.65 -11.97
C LEU A 29 -8.04 -6.52 -12.98
N THR A 30 -8.94 -5.54 -12.82
CA THR A 30 -9.98 -5.23 -13.81
C THR A 30 -9.47 -4.41 -15.00
N GLY A 31 -8.16 -4.12 -15.06
CA GLY A 31 -7.53 -3.38 -16.15
C GLY A 31 -7.52 -1.85 -16.00
N GLN A 32 -7.98 -1.34 -14.86
CA GLN A 32 -7.96 0.09 -14.57
C GLN A 32 -6.54 0.54 -14.25
N ARG A 33 -6.06 1.61 -14.90
CA ARG A 33 -4.80 2.27 -14.52
C ARG A 33 -5.07 3.17 -13.32
N VAL A 34 -4.34 2.95 -12.23
CA VAL A 34 -4.50 3.67 -10.95
C VAL A 34 -3.16 4.26 -10.52
N VAL A 35 -3.18 5.53 -10.09
CA VAL A 35 -2.03 6.24 -9.53
C VAL A 35 -2.39 6.72 -8.13
N VAL A 36 -1.60 6.33 -7.12
CA VAL A 36 -1.76 6.81 -5.74
C VAL A 36 -0.72 7.89 -5.48
N VAL A 37 -1.17 9.07 -5.04
CA VAL A 37 -0.31 10.20 -4.69
C VAL A 37 -0.30 10.43 -3.18
N ARG A 38 0.69 11.17 -2.66
CA ARG A 38 0.84 11.50 -1.22
C ARG A 38 0.84 10.27 -0.31
N CYS A 39 1.62 9.26 -0.69
CA CYS A 39 1.73 8.00 0.06
C CYS A 39 2.32 8.18 1.47
N GLU A 40 3.03 9.28 1.72
CA GLU A 40 3.56 9.68 3.03
C GLU A 40 2.47 10.04 4.05
N GLU A 41 1.26 10.42 3.59
CA GLU A 41 0.11 10.75 4.45
C GLU A 41 -0.89 9.60 4.63
N LEU A 42 -0.48 8.37 4.26
CA LEU A 42 -1.27 7.16 4.50
C LEU A 42 -1.25 6.78 5.97
N ASN A 43 -2.41 6.36 6.46
CA ASN A 43 -2.59 5.95 7.84
C ASN A 43 -2.49 4.43 7.98
N ILE A 44 -1.87 3.98 9.08
CA ILE A 44 -1.91 2.58 9.52
C ILE A 44 -2.51 2.55 10.90
N SER A 45 -3.63 1.84 11.07
CA SER A 45 -4.31 1.73 12.36
C SER A 45 -3.42 1.10 13.44
N GLY A 46 -3.52 1.62 14.66
CA GLY A 46 -2.71 1.20 15.81
C GLY A 46 -1.61 2.20 16.15
N SER A 47 -1.00 2.04 17.32
CA SER A 47 0.03 2.97 17.78
C SER A 47 1.27 2.94 16.89
N PHE A 48 1.92 4.10 16.77
CA PHE A 48 3.17 4.26 16.01
C PHE A 48 4.23 3.25 16.44
N PHE A 49 4.40 3.05 17.76
CA PHE A 49 5.37 2.11 18.32
C PHE A 49 5.15 0.67 17.83
N ARG A 50 3.88 0.20 17.82
CA ARG A 50 3.55 -1.15 17.37
C ARG A 50 3.81 -1.32 15.87
N ASN A 51 3.49 -0.32 15.07
CA ASN A 51 3.73 -0.35 13.63
C ASN A 51 5.24 -0.35 13.32
N LYS A 52 6.02 0.44 14.06
CA LYS A 52 7.49 0.43 13.99
C LYS A 52 8.06 -0.95 14.30
N LEU A 53 7.64 -1.60 15.39
CA LEU A 53 8.10 -2.94 15.75
C LEU A 53 7.77 -3.99 14.67
N LYS A 54 6.56 -3.95 14.11
CA LYS A 54 6.16 -4.83 12.99
C LYS A 54 7.08 -4.66 11.78
N PHE A 55 7.42 -3.42 11.43
CA PHE A 55 8.31 -3.15 10.31
C PHE A 55 9.74 -3.64 10.58
N HIS A 56 10.28 -3.41 11.79
CA HIS A 56 11.59 -3.97 12.17
C HIS A 56 11.61 -5.50 12.18
N ALA A 57 10.51 -6.16 12.58
CA ALA A 57 10.40 -7.61 12.50
C ALA A 57 10.45 -8.12 11.05
N TYR A 58 9.92 -7.35 10.10
CA TYR A 58 10.09 -7.63 8.67
C TYR A 58 11.53 -7.44 8.20
N LEU A 59 12.20 -6.33 8.57
CA LEU A 59 13.60 -6.08 8.18
C LEU A 59 14.59 -7.13 8.69
N ARG A 60 14.25 -7.85 9.77
CA ARG A 60 15.04 -8.99 10.26
C ARG A 60 14.94 -10.23 9.37
N LYS A 61 13.87 -10.34 8.57
CA LYS A 61 13.68 -11.44 7.62
C LYS A 61 14.57 -11.17 6.41
N ARG A 62 15.58 -12.02 6.21
CA ARG A 62 16.45 -12.00 5.04
C ARG A 62 16.81 -13.43 4.64
N CYS A 63 17.14 -13.63 3.37
CA CYS A 63 17.73 -14.89 2.94
C CYS A 63 19.11 -15.04 3.62
N VAL A 64 19.33 -16.14 4.35
CA VAL A 64 20.58 -16.34 5.11
C VAL A 64 21.77 -16.55 4.16
N VAL A 65 21.55 -17.24 3.04
CA VAL A 65 22.61 -17.58 2.08
C VAL A 65 23.00 -16.41 1.17
N ASN A 66 22.04 -15.58 0.76
CA ASN A 66 22.29 -14.40 -0.05
C ASN A 66 21.24 -13.31 0.23
N PRO A 67 21.51 -12.37 1.16
CA PRO A 67 20.56 -11.34 1.56
C PRO A 67 20.10 -10.35 0.48
N ALA A 68 20.81 -10.26 -0.66
CA ALA A 68 20.50 -9.33 -1.74
C ALA A 68 19.52 -9.90 -2.79
N ARG A 69 19.18 -11.20 -2.71
CA ARG A 69 18.24 -11.89 -3.59
C ARG A 69 16.83 -11.82 -3.06
#